data_AF-A0A9J6GF49-F1
#
_entry.id   AF-A0A9J6GF49-F1
#
_cell.length_a   1.000
_cell.length_b   1.000
_cell.length_c   1.000
_cell.angle_alpha   90.00
_cell.angle_beta   90.00
_cell.angle_gamma   90.00
#
_symmetry.space_group_name_H-M   'P 1'
#
loop_
_entity.id
_entity.type
_entity.pdbx_description
1 polymer ?
#
loop_
_entity_poly.entity_id
_entity_poly.type
_entity_poly.pdbx_seq_one_letter_code
_entity_poly.pdbx_strand_id
1 'polypeptide(L)'
;MYTFVATSKQLLTFLKQSARYEKQVSFIPPKGHRNTVTCYTLRCVLIVAYIGNVWIGTFMAIGFLHTYEFTNTINLLFKIAFVLGNILFYAYDMVHFIVLRPCAEVILLYIQHQSKLLPSIVGKASGARSKQLERVRTNLWVIRGLKDSLNNTWRHAIMSSITLAVGVACITIYTAFDKDVPTLERLMATIYATSLAVDILDVAALSQALGDEVVNLFIPYATSAHCWYL
;
A
#
# COMPACT_ATOMS: atom_id res chain seq x y z
N MET A 1 13.80 -4.66 14.67
CA MET A 1 13.23 -6.02 14.74
C MET A 1 11.95 -6.11 15.59
N TYR A 2 11.81 -5.34 16.69
CA TYR A 2 10.57 -5.29 17.51
C TYR A 2 9.32 -4.77 16.77
N THR A 3 9.49 -3.91 15.77
CA THR A 3 8.40 -3.36 14.95
C THR A 3 7.69 -4.43 14.13
N PHE A 4 8.41 -5.37 13.50
CA PHE A 4 7.81 -6.38 12.61
C PHE A 4 6.89 -7.36 13.37
N VAL A 5 7.25 -7.73 14.60
CA VAL A 5 6.42 -8.59 15.47
C VAL A 5 5.17 -7.85 15.98
N ALA A 6 5.24 -6.54 16.17
CA ALA A 6 4.07 -5.72 16.50
C ALA A 6 3.13 -5.55 15.29
N THR A 7 3.69 -5.27 14.11
CA THR A 7 2.97 -5.16 12.84
C THR A 7 2.26 -6.47 12.47
N SER A 8 2.87 -7.63 12.71
CA SER A 8 2.25 -8.93 12.41
C SER A 8 1.02 -9.23 13.28
N LYS A 9 1.04 -8.87 14.57
CA LYS A 9 -0.11 -9.01 15.47
C LYS A 9 -1.26 -8.07 15.09
N GLN A 10 -0.96 -6.84 14.72
CA GLN A 10 -1.96 -5.86 14.29
C GLN A 10 -2.57 -6.24 12.93
N LEU A 11 -1.75 -6.70 11.99
CA LEU A 11 -2.22 -7.22 10.71
C LEU A 11 -3.14 -8.44 10.90
N LEU A 12 -2.75 -9.39 11.76
CA LEU A 12 -3.61 -10.53 12.09
C LEU A 12 -4.94 -10.08 12.72
N THR A 13 -4.91 -9.04 13.54
CA THR A 13 -6.11 -8.46 14.15
C THR A 13 -7.02 -7.85 13.08
N PHE A 14 -6.45 -7.08 12.15
CA PHE A 14 -7.17 -6.56 10.98
C PHE A 14 -7.81 -7.70 10.17
N LEU A 15 -7.06 -8.74 9.81
CA LEU A 15 -7.58 -9.88 9.04
C LEU A 15 -8.72 -10.60 9.77
N LYS A 16 -8.60 -10.82 11.08
CA LYS A 16 -9.67 -11.41 11.89
C LYS A 16 -10.92 -10.54 11.95
N GLN A 17 -10.77 -9.23 12.08
CA GLN A 17 -11.90 -8.29 12.09
C GLN A 17 -12.57 -8.23 10.71
N SER A 18 -11.79 -8.20 9.63
CA SER A 18 -12.28 -8.25 8.25
C SER A 18 -13.09 -9.53 7.99
N ALA A 19 -12.56 -10.71 8.36
CA ALA A 19 -13.27 -11.97 8.19
C ALA A 19 -14.59 -12.04 8.99
N ARG A 20 -14.62 -11.46 10.20
CA ARG A 20 -15.86 -11.34 10.99
C ARG A 20 -16.88 -10.44 10.31
N TYR A 21 -16.44 -9.31 9.77
CA TYR A 21 -17.30 -8.39 9.03
C TYR A 21 -17.87 -9.05 7.77
N GLU A 22 -17.03 -9.71 6.96
CA GLU A 22 -17.47 -10.43 5.75
C GLU A 22 -18.55 -11.47 6.07
N LYS A 23 -18.34 -12.25 7.13
CA LYS A 23 -19.33 -13.23 7.60
C LYS A 23 -20.63 -12.57 8.06
N GLN A 24 -20.54 -11.45 8.77
CA GLN A 24 -21.71 -10.72 9.30
C GLN A 24 -22.58 -10.15 8.17
N VAL A 25 -21.97 -9.58 7.13
CA VAL A 25 -22.70 -8.94 6.02
C VAL A 25 -22.94 -9.88 4.84
N SER A 26 -22.50 -11.14 4.93
CA SER A 26 -22.51 -12.10 3.82
C SER A 26 -21.89 -11.50 2.55
N PHE A 27 -20.72 -10.87 2.72
CA PHE A 27 -20.02 -10.20 1.63
C PHE A 27 -19.62 -11.21 0.56
N ILE A 28 -19.99 -10.93 -0.69
CA ILE A 28 -19.55 -11.71 -1.85
C ILE A 28 -18.68 -10.77 -2.70
N PRO A 29 -17.38 -11.05 -2.86
CA PRO A 29 -16.50 -10.20 -3.64
C PRO A 29 -16.98 -10.15 -5.10
N PRO A 30 -17.02 -8.96 -5.73
CA PRO A 30 -17.38 -8.86 -7.13
C PRO A 30 -16.36 -9.59 -8.01
N LYS A 31 -16.82 -10.28 -9.06
CA LYS A 31 -15.94 -10.96 -10.03
C LYS A 31 -14.99 -9.93 -10.66
N GLY A 32 -13.70 -10.31 -10.77
CA GLY A 32 -12.59 -9.41 -11.08
C GLY A 32 -12.84 -8.47 -12.26
N HIS A 33 -12.62 -7.18 -12.06
CA HIS A 33 -12.70 -6.15 -13.10
C HIS A 33 -11.41 -6.08 -13.94
N ARG A 34 -11.51 -5.60 -15.18
CA ARG A 34 -10.36 -5.38 -16.08
C ARG A 34 -9.25 -4.52 -15.47
N ASN A 35 -9.60 -3.53 -14.63
CA ASN A 35 -8.63 -2.64 -13.96
C ASN A 35 -7.68 -3.37 -13.00
N THR A 36 -8.09 -4.54 -12.47
CA THR A 36 -7.23 -5.34 -11.61
C THR A 36 -6.03 -5.90 -12.37
N VAL A 37 -6.19 -6.29 -13.65
CA VAL A 37 -5.11 -6.90 -14.44
C VAL A 37 -3.97 -5.91 -14.69
N THR A 38 -4.27 -4.69 -15.14
CA THR A 38 -3.26 -3.66 -15.41
C THR A 38 -2.50 -3.27 -14.14
N CYS A 39 -3.19 -3.19 -13.01
CA CYS A 39 -2.55 -2.96 -11.71
C CYS A 39 -1.62 -4.11 -11.33
N TYR A 40 -2.04 -5.36 -11.48
CA TYR A 40 -1.17 -6.52 -11.20
C TYR A 40 0.04 -6.57 -12.15
N THR A 41 -0.13 -6.25 -13.44
CA THR A 41 0.98 -6.19 -14.39
C THR A 41 1.99 -5.10 -14.01
N LEU A 42 1.53 -3.88 -13.69
CA LEU A 42 2.42 -2.81 -13.23
C LEU A 42 3.18 -3.23 -11.96
N ARG A 43 2.52 -3.90 -11.02
CA ARG A 43 3.18 -4.44 -9.82
C ARG A 43 4.20 -5.51 -10.14
N CYS A 44 3.90 -6.44 -11.03
CA CYS A 44 4.88 -7.43 -11.47
C CYS A 44 6.10 -6.75 -12.10
N VAL A 45 5.88 -5.72 -12.92
CA VAL A 45 6.97 -4.93 -13.52
C VAL A 45 7.79 -4.21 -12.45
N LEU A 46 7.15 -3.60 -11.45
CA LEU A 46 7.85 -2.97 -10.33
C LEU A 46 8.67 -4.00 -9.56
N ILE A 47 8.07 -5.13 -9.16
CA ILE A 47 8.78 -6.22 -8.47
C ILE A 47 9.99 -6.69 -9.28
N VAL A 48 9.84 -6.88 -10.60
CA VAL A 48 10.94 -7.30 -11.48
C VAL A 48 12.03 -6.22 -11.58
N ALA A 49 11.65 -4.96 -11.80
CA ALA A 49 12.58 -3.83 -11.90
C ALA A 49 13.40 -3.69 -10.62
N TYR A 50 12.73 -3.85 -9.48
CA TYR A 50 13.37 -3.80 -8.20
C TYR A 50 14.24 -5.04 -7.89
N ILE A 51 13.82 -6.26 -8.24
CA ILE A 51 14.69 -7.45 -8.18
C ILE A 51 15.95 -7.18 -9.00
N GLY A 52 15.80 -6.62 -10.21
CA GLY A 52 16.92 -6.17 -11.04
C GLY A 52 17.87 -5.22 -10.30
N ASN A 53 17.33 -4.19 -9.64
CA ASN A 53 18.14 -3.27 -8.82
C ASN A 53 18.88 -3.98 -7.67
N VAL A 54 18.26 -4.95 -7.00
CA VAL A 54 18.93 -5.74 -5.95
C VAL A 54 20.09 -6.54 -6.53
N TRP A 55 19.88 -7.22 -7.67
CA TRP A 55 20.92 -8.01 -8.32
C TRP A 55 22.09 -7.14 -8.79
N ILE A 56 21.81 -6.04 -9.47
CA ILE A 56 22.86 -5.13 -9.99
C ILE A 56 23.57 -4.42 -8.83
N GLY A 57 22.83 -3.93 -7.84
CA GLY A 57 23.41 -3.30 -6.65
C GLY A 57 24.29 -4.26 -5.84
N THR A 58 23.86 -5.52 -5.70
CA THR A 58 24.67 -6.56 -5.06
C THR A 58 25.92 -6.88 -5.87
N PHE A 59 25.81 -6.97 -7.19
CA PHE A 59 26.96 -7.20 -8.07
C PHE A 59 27.99 -6.07 -7.97
N MET A 60 27.54 -4.80 -8.00
CA MET A 60 28.42 -3.65 -7.85
C MET A 60 29.06 -3.57 -6.47
N ALA A 61 28.30 -3.85 -5.40
CA ALA A 61 28.84 -3.90 -4.04
C ALA A 61 29.93 -4.98 -3.89
N ILE A 62 29.73 -6.16 -4.48
CA ILE A 62 30.74 -7.23 -4.49
C ILE A 62 31.98 -6.81 -5.28
N GLY A 63 31.81 -6.11 -6.42
CA GLY A 63 32.89 -5.55 -7.21
C GLY A 63 33.73 -4.54 -6.42
N PHE A 64 33.07 -3.63 -5.70
CA PHE A 64 33.71 -2.63 -4.86
C PHE A 64 34.48 -3.26 -3.68
N LEU A 65 33.92 -4.31 -3.07
CA LEU A 65 34.61 -5.08 -2.01
C LEU A 65 35.83 -5.87 -2.52
N HIS A 66 35.94 -6.09 -3.83
CA HIS A 66 37.11 -6.74 -4.42
C HIS A 66 38.28 -5.77 -4.57
N THR A 67 38.02 -4.46 -4.57
CA THR A 67 39.02 -3.40 -4.68
C THR A 67 39.79 -3.17 -3.37
N TYR A 68 39.27 -3.65 -2.24
CA TYR A 68 39.93 -3.55 -0.94
C TYR A 68 40.63 -4.86 -0.56
N GLU A 69 41.90 -4.76 -0.19
CA GLU A 69 42.74 -5.89 0.26
C GLU A 69 42.41 -6.31 1.70
N PHE A 70 41.19 -6.80 1.93
CA PHE A 70 40.84 -7.46 3.19
C PHE A 70 41.34 -8.91 3.20
N THR A 71 41.63 -9.45 4.40
CA THR A 71 41.82 -10.89 4.58
C THR A 71 40.61 -11.67 4.07
N ASN A 72 40.84 -12.81 3.41
CA ASN A 72 39.80 -13.59 2.70
C ASN A 72 38.54 -13.85 3.52
N THR A 73 38.67 -14.14 4.83
CA THR A 73 37.52 -14.42 5.71
C THR A 73 36.68 -13.17 6.02
N ILE A 74 37.33 -12.03 6.23
CA ILE A 74 36.63 -10.76 6.51
C ILE A 74 35.90 -10.29 5.25
N ASN A 75 36.56 -10.40 4.08
CA ASN A 75 35.94 -10.06 2.80
C ASN A 75 34.69 -10.90 2.53
N LEU A 76 34.75 -12.22 2.79
CA LEU A 76 33.60 -13.12 2.64
C LEU A 76 32.43 -12.72 3.57
N LEU A 77 32.72 -12.41 4.84
CA LEU A 77 31.68 -11.98 5.79
C LEU A 77 31.02 -10.67 5.37
N PHE A 78 31.79 -9.68 4.89
CA PHE A 78 31.23 -8.42 4.38
C PHE A 78 30.36 -8.63 3.15
N LYS A 79 30.77 -9.47 2.20
CA LYS A 79 29.95 -9.80 1.03
C LYS A 79 28.63 -10.43 1.43
N ILE A 80 28.65 -11.41 2.34
CA ILE A 80 27.44 -12.05 2.85
C ILE A 80 26.55 -11.04 3.57
N ALA A 81 27.13 -10.20 4.43
CA ALA A 81 26.39 -9.17 5.16
C ALA A 81 25.76 -8.13 4.23
N PHE A 82 26.45 -7.70 3.18
CA PHE A 82 25.91 -6.78 2.17
C PHE A 82 24.78 -7.40 1.36
N VAL A 83 24.93 -8.65 0.91
CA VAL A 83 23.88 -9.38 0.19
C VAL A 83 22.63 -9.52 1.07
N LEU A 84 22.80 -10.00 2.30
CA LEU A 84 21.69 -10.15 3.25
C LEU A 84 21.07 -8.81 3.62
N GLY A 85 21.89 -7.77 3.83
CA GLY A 85 21.45 -6.42 4.13
C GLY A 85 20.59 -5.85 3.01
N ASN A 86 21.03 -5.96 1.76
CA ASN A 86 20.25 -5.54 0.59
C ASN A 86 18.93 -6.31 0.47
N ILE A 87 18.96 -7.64 0.63
CA ILE A 87 17.74 -8.46 0.58
C ILE A 87 16.76 -8.07 1.70
N LEU A 88 17.24 -7.88 2.93
CA LEU A 88 16.41 -7.54 4.09
C LEU A 88 15.82 -6.13 3.99
N PHE A 89 16.65 -5.15 3.60
CA PHE A 89 16.21 -3.78 3.35
C PHE A 89 15.12 -3.77 2.29
N TYR A 90 15.34 -4.52 1.21
CA TYR A 90 14.42 -4.61 0.10
C TYR A 90 13.10 -5.33 0.46
N ALA A 91 13.17 -6.44 1.18
CA ALA A 91 11.98 -7.12 1.69
C ALA A 91 11.17 -6.19 2.60
N TYR A 92 11.84 -5.40 3.45
CA TYR A 92 11.19 -4.42 4.30
C TYR A 92 10.46 -3.33 3.49
N ASP A 93 11.12 -2.80 2.46
CA ASP A 93 10.56 -1.78 1.58
C ASP A 93 9.38 -2.33 0.76
N MET A 94 9.37 -3.59 0.35
CA MET A 94 8.25 -4.15 -0.42
C MET A 94 7.07 -4.65 0.42
N VAL A 95 7.31 -5.05 1.67
CA VAL A 95 6.29 -5.70 2.50
C VAL A 95 5.06 -4.81 2.69
N HIS A 96 5.26 -3.52 2.90
CA HIS A 96 4.13 -2.60 3.04
C HIS A 96 3.33 -2.51 1.75
N PHE A 97 3.98 -2.41 0.60
CA PHE A 97 3.29 -2.34 -0.70
C PHE A 97 2.49 -3.61 -1.03
N ILE A 98 3.10 -4.79 -0.83
CA ILE A 98 2.46 -6.08 -1.14
C ILE A 98 1.22 -6.32 -0.26
N VAL A 99 1.27 -5.89 1.00
CA VAL A 99 0.20 -6.20 1.98
C VAL A 99 -0.82 -5.08 2.12
N LEU A 100 -0.37 -3.82 2.22
CA LEU A 100 -1.24 -2.67 2.50
C LEU A 100 -2.28 -2.48 1.39
N ARG A 101 -1.86 -2.61 0.13
CA ARG A 101 -2.72 -2.30 -1.00
C ARG A 101 -3.91 -3.26 -1.14
N PRO A 102 -3.74 -4.60 -1.16
CA PRO A 102 -4.88 -5.51 -1.13
C PRO A 102 -5.80 -5.27 0.07
N CYS A 103 -5.24 -4.97 1.25
CA CYS A 103 -6.03 -4.68 2.43
C CYS A 103 -6.88 -3.41 2.26
N ALA A 104 -6.31 -2.36 1.67
CA ALA A 104 -7.02 -1.11 1.39
C ALA A 104 -8.04 -1.24 0.24
N GLU A 105 -7.75 -2.06 -0.79
CA GLU A 105 -8.69 -2.42 -1.85
C GLU A 105 -9.91 -3.16 -1.28
N VAL A 106 -9.70 -4.09 -0.35
CA VAL A 106 -10.79 -4.79 0.35
C VAL A 106 -11.68 -3.81 1.13
N ILE A 107 -11.08 -2.84 1.84
CA ILE A 107 -11.84 -1.78 2.52
C ILE A 107 -12.67 -0.97 1.50
N LEU A 108 -12.08 -0.59 0.36
CA LEU A 108 -12.79 0.12 -0.70
C LEU A 108 -13.99 -0.70 -1.21
N LEU A 109 -13.82 -2.00 -1.42
CA LEU A 109 -14.90 -2.90 -1.83
C LEU A 109 -16.00 -2.99 -0.77
N TYR A 110 -15.67 -2.97 0.52
CA TYR A 110 -16.67 -2.93 1.59
C TYR A 110 -17.49 -1.63 1.55
N ILE A 111 -16.84 -0.50 1.32
CA ILE A 111 -17.49 0.81 1.19
C ILE A 111 -18.44 0.81 -0.02
N GLN A 112 -17.95 0.35 -1.18
CA GLN A 112 -18.76 0.22 -2.39
C GLN A 112 -19.93 -0.76 -2.25
N HIS A 113 -19.77 -1.82 -1.45
CA HIS A 113 -20.87 -2.74 -1.16
C HIS A 113 -21.96 -2.05 -0.34
N GLN A 114 -21.58 -1.28 0.70
CA GLN A 114 -22.56 -0.50 1.47
C GLN A 114 -23.20 0.61 0.61
N SER A 115 -22.45 1.24 -0.30
CA SER A 115 -23.00 2.27 -1.21
C SER A 115 -24.08 1.72 -2.14
N LYS A 116 -23.88 0.51 -2.67
CA LYS A 116 -24.86 -0.19 -3.50
C LYS A 116 -26.14 -0.60 -2.74
N LEU A 117 -26.07 -0.76 -1.43
CA LEU A 117 -27.24 -1.11 -0.62
C LEU A 117 -28.17 0.09 -0.40
N LEU A 118 -27.64 1.31 -0.36
CA LEU A 118 -28.41 2.50 -0.01
C LEU A 118 -29.58 2.83 -0.96
N PRO A 119 -29.46 2.73 -2.30
CA PRO A 119 -30.60 2.92 -3.21
C PRO A 119 -31.77 1.96 -2.93
N SER A 120 -31.47 0.73 -2.51
CA SER A 120 -32.49 -0.27 -2.19
C SER A 120 -33.28 0.03 -0.91
N ILE A 121 -32.78 0.97 -0.08
CA ILE A 121 -33.37 1.36 1.19
C ILE A 121 -34.41 2.48 0.98
N VAL A 122 -34.21 3.35 -0.01
CA VAL A 122 -35.08 4.52 -0.29
C VAL A 122 -36.52 4.11 -0.62
N GLY A 123 -36.72 2.96 -1.28
CA GLY A 123 -38.05 2.45 -1.63
C GLY A 123 -38.84 1.74 -0.52
N LYS A 124 -38.30 1.62 0.71
CA LYS A 124 -38.91 0.82 1.78
C LYS A 124 -39.79 1.64 2.73
N ALA A 125 -40.76 0.98 3.36
CA ALA A 125 -41.59 1.54 4.43
C ALA A 125 -40.74 2.10 5.58
N SER A 126 -41.20 3.16 6.25
CA SER A 126 -40.35 3.97 7.16
C SER A 126 -39.66 3.17 8.27
N GLY A 127 -40.35 2.21 8.89
CA GLY A 127 -39.78 1.36 9.94
C GLY A 127 -38.71 0.39 9.43
N ALA A 128 -38.90 -0.20 8.25
CA ALA A 128 -37.91 -1.06 7.62
C ALA A 128 -36.72 -0.24 7.08
N ARG A 129 -36.99 0.96 6.57
CA ARG A 129 -35.98 1.93 6.12
C ARG A 129 -35.05 2.33 7.25
N SER A 130 -35.58 2.73 8.40
CA SER A 130 -34.80 3.13 9.57
C SER A 130 -33.87 2.01 10.05
N LYS A 131 -34.39 0.78 10.21
CA LYS A 131 -33.59 -0.38 10.65
C LYS A 131 -32.47 -0.73 9.67
N GLN A 132 -32.72 -0.59 8.36
CA GLN A 132 -31.70 -0.88 7.35
C GLN A 132 -30.65 0.23 7.26
N LEU A 133 -31.05 1.49 7.39
CA LEU A 133 -30.12 2.62 7.43
C LEU A 133 -29.20 2.54 8.67
N GLU A 134 -29.75 2.17 9.82
CA GLU A 134 -28.98 1.96 11.05
C GLU A 134 -27.96 0.81 10.91
N ARG A 135 -28.35 -0.26 10.21
CA ARG A 135 -27.44 -1.37 9.87
C ARG A 135 -26.29 -0.91 8.97
N VAL A 136 -26.59 -0.15 7.90
CA VAL A 136 -25.57 0.43 7.02
C VAL A 136 -24.64 1.36 7.81
N ARG A 137 -25.19 2.21 8.68
CA ARG A 137 -24.40 3.09 9.56
C ARG A 137 -23.46 2.30 10.46
N THR A 138 -23.95 1.21 11.07
CA THR A 138 -23.14 0.34 11.94
C THR A 138 -22.02 -0.33 11.15
N ASN A 139 -22.33 -0.84 9.96
CA ASN A 139 -21.34 -1.44 9.07
C ASN A 139 -20.24 -0.44 8.66
N LEU A 140 -20.62 0.80 8.33
CA LEU A 140 -19.66 1.86 8.00
C LEU A 140 -18.76 2.22 9.20
N TRP A 141 -19.29 2.18 10.42
CA TRP A 141 -18.46 2.32 11.63
C TRP A 141 -17.43 1.20 11.79
N VAL A 142 -17.82 -0.04 11.51
CA VAL A 142 -16.89 -1.18 11.52
C VAL A 142 -15.81 -1.02 10.44
N ILE A 143 -16.20 -0.63 9.22
CA ILE A 143 -15.26 -0.35 8.13
C ILE A 143 -14.27 0.77 8.51
N ARG A 144 -14.75 1.83 9.17
CA ARG A 144 -13.89 2.91 9.68
C ARG A 144 -12.88 2.36 10.70
N GLY A 145 -13.32 1.51 11.62
CA GLY A 145 -12.42 0.84 12.57
C GLY A 145 -11.35 -0.02 11.87
N LEU A 146 -11.73 -0.74 10.80
CA LEU A 146 -10.79 -1.51 9.98
C LEU A 146 -9.75 -0.61 9.29
N LYS A 147 -10.17 0.53 8.73
CA LYS A 147 -9.28 1.54 8.16
C LYS A 147 -8.30 2.08 9.20
N ASP A 148 -8.80 2.48 10.37
CA ASP A 148 -7.96 3.04 11.43
C ASP A 148 -6.94 2.00 11.95
N SER A 149 -7.35 0.73 12.05
CA SER A 149 -6.47 -0.39 12.37
C SER A 149 -5.36 -0.59 11.33
N LEU A 150 -5.71 -0.55 10.04
CA LEU A 150 -4.75 -0.66 8.94
C LEU A 150 -3.77 0.51 8.93
N ASN A 151 -4.27 1.74 9.09
CA ASN A 151 -3.44 2.94 9.18
C ASN A 151 -2.48 2.87 10.37
N ASN A 152 -2.95 2.48 11.56
CA ASN A 152 -2.07 2.36 12.73
C ASN A 152 -0.97 1.31 12.54
N THR A 153 -1.25 0.24 11.80
CA THR A 153 -0.29 -0.82 11.49
C THR A 153 0.83 -0.31 10.57
N TRP A 154 0.48 0.52 9.57
CA TRP A 154 1.39 0.89 8.49
C TRP A 154 1.89 2.34 8.52
N ARG A 155 1.36 3.20 9.39
CA ARG A 155 1.69 4.64 9.45
C ARG A 155 3.20 4.89 9.51
N HIS A 156 3.91 4.17 10.39
CA HIS A 156 5.35 4.35 10.52
C HIS A 156 6.11 3.87 9.29
N ALA A 157 5.70 2.75 8.68
CA ALA A 157 6.31 2.25 7.46
C ALA A 157 6.11 3.25 6.31
N ILE A 158 4.88 3.74 6.10
CA ILE A 158 4.56 4.74 5.07
C ILE A 158 5.39 6.02 5.26
N MET A 159 5.48 6.55 6.49
CA MET A 159 6.28 7.75 6.78
C MET A 159 7.77 7.52 6.51
N SER A 160 8.28 6.34 6.84
CA SER A 160 9.67 5.96 6.55
C SER A 160 9.92 5.87 5.05
N SER A 161 9.01 5.23 4.29
CA SER A 161 9.12 5.10 2.83
C SER A 161 9.09 6.46 2.13
N ILE A 162 8.22 7.39 2.57
CA ILE A 162 8.18 8.75 2.02
C ILE A 162 9.49 9.49 2.29
N THR A 163 10.03 9.37 3.51
CA THR A 163 11.31 10.01 3.87
C THR A 163 12.46 9.45 3.01
N LEU A 164 12.49 8.12 2.85
CA LEU A 164 13.43 7.45 1.95
C LEU A 164 13.29 7.95 0.52
N ALA A 165 12.05 8.15 0.04
CA ALA A 165 11.80 8.61 -1.31
C ALA A 165 12.30 10.01 -1.61
N VAL A 166 12.14 10.93 -0.66
CA VAL A 166 12.72 12.25 -0.76
C VAL A 166 14.25 12.17 -0.81
N GLY A 167 14.86 11.36 0.07
CA GLY A 167 16.31 11.15 0.08
C GLY A 167 16.84 10.59 -1.24
N VAL A 168 16.19 9.55 -1.76
CA VAL A 168 16.54 8.93 -3.05
C VAL A 168 16.36 9.92 -4.18
N ALA A 169 15.27 10.68 -4.22
CA ALA A 169 15.06 11.71 -5.24
C ALA A 169 16.18 12.77 -5.21
N CYS A 170 16.61 13.22 -4.03
CA CYS A 170 17.74 14.13 -3.90
C CYS A 170 19.05 13.53 -4.44
N ILE A 171 19.33 12.26 -4.13
CA ILE A 171 20.52 11.56 -4.65
C ILE A 171 20.45 11.41 -6.17
N THR A 172 19.29 11.05 -6.71
CA THR A 172 19.09 10.92 -8.17
C THR A 172 19.28 12.26 -8.88
N ILE A 173 18.78 13.36 -8.30
CA ILE A 173 18.99 14.70 -8.86
C ILE A 173 20.49 15.06 -8.81
N TYR A 174 21.15 14.85 -7.66
CA TYR A 174 22.58 15.12 -7.52
C TYR A 174 23.43 14.34 -8.53
N THR A 175 23.21 13.02 -8.62
CA THR A 175 23.95 12.13 -9.53
C THR A 175 23.65 12.41 -11.01
N ALA A 176 22.50 13.01 -11.34
CA ALA A 176 22.20 13.42 -12.71
C ALA A 176 23.07 14.59 -13.19
N PHE A 177 23.51 15.48 -12.28
CA PHE A 177 24.34 16.64 -12.58
C PHE A 177 25.84 16.38 -12.40
N ASP A 178 26.21 15.36 -11.64
CA ASP A 178 27.60 14.96 -11.44
C ASP A 178 28.13 14.18 -12.66
N LYS A 179 29.18 14.72 -13.29
CA LYS A 179 29.80 14.12 -14.49
C LYS A 179 30.71 12.95 -14.16
N ASP A 180 31.15 12.83 -12.91
CA ASP A 180 32.07 11.79 -12.47
C ASP A 180 31.35 10.47 -12.12
N VAL A 181 30.01 10.49 -12.06
CA VAL A 181 29.20 9.31 -11.75
C VAL A 181 29.01 8.42 -12.99
N PRO A 182 29.33 7.12 -12.91
CA PRO A 182 29.12 6.17 -14.00
C PRO A 182 27.67 6.14 -14.50
N THR A 183 27.48 5.95 -15.81
CA THR A 183 26.15 5.90 -16.44
C THR A 183 25.25 4.81 -15.84
N LEU A 184 25.82 3.67 -15.43
CA LEU A 184 25.06 2.58 -14.82
C LEU A 184 24.48 2.98 -13.45
N GLU A 185 25.26 3.68 -12.62
CA GLU A 185 24.81 4.14 -11.31
C GLU A 185 23.71 5.20 -11.44
N ARG A 186 23.86 6.14 -12.39
CA ARG A 186 22.82 7.12 -12.74
C ARG A 186 21.52 6.45 -13.19
N LEU A 187 21.63 5.42 -14.03
CA LEU A 187 20.47 4.67 -14.50
C LEU A 187 19.76 3.96 -13.35
N MET A 188 20.50 3.27 -12.46
CA MET A 188 19.91 2.61 -11.30
C MET A 188 19.21 3.59 -10.35
N ALA A 189 19.87 4.71 -10.02
CA ALA A 189 19.29 5.74 -9.18
C ALA A 189 17.98 6.29 -9.78
N THR A 190 17.95 6.46 -11.10
CA THR A 190 16.76 6.92 -11.82
C THR A 190 15.65 5.86 -11.81
N ILE A 191 15.96 4.59 -12.09
CA ILE A 191 14.99 3.50 -12.07
C ILE A 191 14.40 3.34 -10.67
N TYR A 192 15.24 3.32 -9.63
CA TYR A 192 14.81 3.17 -8.24
C TYR A 192 13.98 4.36 -7.76
N ALA A 193 14.36 5.60 -8.11
CA ALA A 193 13.55 6.78 -7.80
C ALA A 193 12.18 6.73 -8.49
N THR A 194 12.15 6.30 -9.76
CA THR A 194 10.91 6.21 -10.54
C THR A 194 9.99 5.12 -9.98
N SER A 195 10.52 3.95 -9.61
CA SER A 195 9.71 2.87 -9.03
C SER A 195 9.09 3.31 -7.70
N LEU A 196 9.86 3.99 -6.86
CA LEU A 196 9.39 4.49 -5.57
C LEU A 196 8.35 5.60 -5.72
N ALA A 197 8.50 6.46 -6.72
CA ALA A 197 7.50 7.47 -7.05
C ALA A 197 6.18 6.82 -7.51
N VAL A 198 6.24 5.78 -8.35
CA VAL A 198 5.06 5.02 -8.77
C VAL A 198 4.37 4.38 -7.56
N ASP A 199 5.12 3.78 -6.64
CA ASP A 199 4.56 3.18 -5.43
C ASP A 199 3.84 4.21 -4.55
N ILE A 200 4.41 5.40 -4.36
CA ILE A 200 3.79 6.48 -3.60
C ILE A 200 2.52 6.98 -4.29
N LEU A 201 2.57 7.22 -5.61
CA LEU A 201 1.42 7.68 -6.38
C LEU A 201 0.27 6.67 -6.32
N ASP A 202 0.60 5.39 -6.35
CA ASP A 202 -0.37 4.31 -6.30
C ASP A 202 -1.07 4.22 -4.93
N VAL A 203 -0.32 4.33 -3.83
CA VAL A 203 -0.87 4.41 -2.48
C VAL A 203 -1.71 5.68 -2.30
N ALA A 204 -1.25 6.81 -2.84
CA ALA A 204 -1.98 8.08 -2.80
C ALA A 204 -3.30 7.99 -3.58
N ALA A 205 -3.30 7.41 -4.78
CA ALA A 205 -4.49 7.21 -5.59
C ALA A 205 -5.51 6.31 -4.87
N LEU A 206 -5.06 5.24 -4.22
CA LEU A 206 -5.94 4.37 -3.43
C LEU A 206 -6.53 5.10 -2.21
N SER A 207 -5.70 5.92 -1.54
CA SER A 207 -6.16 6.75 -0.42
C SER A 207 -7.18 7.80 -0.87
N GLN A 208 -6.99 8.40 -2.04
CA GLN A 208 -7.95 9.34 -2.64
C GLN A 208 -9.25 8.63 -3.01
N ALA A 209 -9.19 7.47 -3.67
CA ALA A 209 -10.38 6.67 -4.01
C ALA A 209 -11.21 6.29 -2.78
N LEU A 210 -10.54 5.92 -1.67
CA LEU A 210 -11.19 5.69 -0.37
C LEU A 210 -11.88 6.95 0.16
N GLY A 211 -11.27 8.12 -0.01
CA GLY A 211 -11.86 9.41 0.37
C GLY A 211 -13.09 9.75 -0.47
N ASP A 212 -12.96 9.63 -1.78
CA ASP A 212 -14.01 9.97 -2.75
C ASP A 212 -15.24 9.08 -2.57
N GLU A 213 -15.08 7.77 -2.36
CA GLU A 213 -16.21 6.86 -2.10
C GLU A 213 -16.93 7.21 -0.79
N VAL A 214 -16.21 7.64 0.25
CA VAL A 214 -16.82 8.12 1.49
C VAL A 214 -17.60 9.41 1.25
N VAL A 215 -17.06 10.36 0.49
CA VAL A 215 -17.75 11.61 0.16
C VAL A 215 -19.01 11.33 -0.69
N ASN A 216 -18.91 10.47 -1.69
CA ASN A 216 -20.02 10.04 -2.54
C ASN A 216 -21.11 9.27 -1.77
N LEU A 217 -20.77 8.65 -0.64
CA LEU A 217 -21.75 8.05 0.28
C LEU A 217 -22.55 9.08 1.07
N PHE A 218 -22.01 10.28 1.36
CA PHE A 218 -22.68 11.28 2.19
C PHE A 218 -23.43 12.35 1.38
N ILE A 219 -22.89 12.79 0.24
CA ILE A 219 -23.46 13.89 -0.57
C ILE A 219 -24.90 13.60 -1.07
N PRO A 220 -25.21 12.48 -1.74
CA PRO A 220 -26.55 12.25 -2.28
C PRO A 220 -27.61 12.03 -1.19
N TYR A 221 -27.21 11.65 0.03
CA TYR A 221 -28.14 11.45 1.13
C TYR A 221 -28.34 12.71 1.97
N ALA A 222 -27.36 13.61 2.03
CA ALA A 222 -27.52 14.95 2.60
C ALA A 222 -28.44 15.83 1.75
N THR A 223 -28.35 15.76 0.41
CA THR A 223 -29.26 16.47 -0.49
C THR A 223 -30.67 15.88 -0.50
N SER A 224 -30.82 14.55 -0.37
CA SER A 224 -32.16 13.97 -0.18
C SER A 224 -32.78 14.34 1.16
N ALA A 225 -32.01 14.44 2.26
CA ALA A 225 -32.52 14.85 3.57
C ALA A 225 -33.05 16.30 3.59
N HIS A 226 -32.53 17.19 2.74
CA HIS A 226 -33.07 18.54 2.55
C HIS A 226 -34.33 18.58 1.68
N CYS A 227 -34.69 17.49 0.98
CA CYS A 227 -35.90 17.41 0.15
C CYS A 227 -37.10 16.78 0.89
N TRP A 228 -36.95 16.39 2.17
CA TRP A 228 -38.05 15.86 3.01
C TRP A 228 -38.61 16.89 4.01
N TYR A 229 -38.21 18.17 3.88
CA TYR A 229 -38.73 19.31 4.65
C TYR A 229 -39.43 20.35 3.76
N LEU A 230 -40.06 19.90 2.67
CA LEU A 230 -41.07 20.65 1.92
C LEU A 230 -42.27 19.75 1.65
#